data_AF-A0A740V0X0-F1
#
_entry.id   AF-A0A740V0X0-F1
#
_cell.length_a   1.000
_cell.length_b   1.000
_cell.length_c   1.000
_cell.angle_alpha   90.00
_cell.angle_beta   90.00
_cell.angle_gamma   90.00
#
_symmetry.space_group_name_H-M   'P 1'
#
loop_
_entity.id
_entity.type
_entity.pdbx_description
1 polymer ?
#
loop_
_entity_poly.entity_id
_entity_poly.type
_entity_poly.pdbx_seq_one_letter_code
_entity_poly.pdbx_strand_id
1 'polypeptide(L)' 'IGSAGVSAVPMAARVSNKVGLESDPQNFLLMHAMGPNVAGVIGSAIAAGVMLKYVLAM' A
#
# COMPACT_ATOMS: atom_id res chain seq x y z
N ILE A 1 -3.93 5.10 -7.36
CA ILE A 1 -3.52 3.91 -6.57
C ILE A 1 -2.20 4.06 -5.81
N GLY A 2 -1.32 5.04 -6.11
CA GLY A 2 -0.03 5.16 -5.41
C GLY A 2 -0.14 5.27 -3.88
N SER A 3 -1.06 6.08 -3.37
CA SER A 3 -1.33 6.21 -1.93
C SER A 3 -1.87 4.92 -1.28
N ALA A 4 -2.43 3.99 -2.04
CA ALA A 4 -2.84 2.67 -1.54
C ALA A 4 -1.64 1.79 -1.12
N GLY A 5 -0.41 2.17 -1.51
CA GLY A 5 0.82 1.49 -1.12
C GLY A 5 1.22 1.66 0.34
N VAL A 6 0.57 2.57 1.09
CA VAL A 6 0.69 2.58 2.55
C VAL A 6 0.05 1.30 3.09
N SER A 7 0.81 0.53 3.87
CA SER A 7 0.49 -0.83 4.32
C SER A 7 -0.60 -0.93 5.40
N ALA A 8 -1.62 -0.08 5.33
CA ALA A 8 -2.79 -0.12 6.20
C ALA A 8 -3.86 -1.02 5.56
N VAL A 9 -3.66 -2.33 5.66
CA VAL A 9 -4.56 -3.35 5.07
C VAL A 9 -5.86 -3.50 5.89
N PRO A 10 -7.05 -3.57 5.25
CA PRO A 10 -7.36 -3.28 3.85
C PRO A 10 -7.74 -1.80 3.59
N MET A 11 -7.66 -0.94 4.62
CA MET A 11 -8.25 0.40 4.61
C MET A 11 -7.62 1.36 3.59
N ALA A 12 -6.31 1.34 3.34
CA ALA A 12 -5.68 2.23 2.36
C ALA A 12 -6.22 2.04 0.93
N ALA A 13 -6.52 0.79 0.55
CA ALA A 13 -7.15 0.48 -0.74
C ALA A 13 -8.62 0.92 -0.76
N ARG A 14 -9.35 0.78 0.34
CA ARG A 14 -10.75 1.25 0.46
C ARG A 14 -10.87 2.77 0.39
N VAL A 15 -9.96 3.50 1.04
CA VAL A 15 -9.91 4.98 0.95
C VAL A 15 -9.57 5.41 -0.47
N SER A 16 -8.59 4.76 -1.11
CA SER A 16 -8.26 5.04 -2.51
C SER A 16 -9.44 4.77 -3.46
N ASN A 17 -10.23 3.72 -3.21
CA ASN A 17 -11.45 3.43 -3.96
C ASN A 17 -12.54 4.48 -3.72
N LYS A 18 -12.72 4.94 -2.47
CA LYS A 18 -13.69 5.99 -2.15
C LYS A 18 -13.40 7.27 -2.93
N VAL A 19 -12.17 7.77 -2.89
CA VAL A 19 -11.75 8.98 -3.62
C VAL A 19 -11.84 8.79 -5.14
N GLY A 20 -11.58 7.58 -5.63
CA GLY A 20 -11.79 7.25 -7.04
C GLY A 20 -13.25 7.34 -7.48
N LEU A 21 -14.17 6.80 -6.68
CA LEU A 21 -15.61 6.88 -6.94
C LEU A 21 -16.18 8.30 -6.82
N GLU A 22 -15.58 9.16 -5.99
CA GLU A 22 -15.91 10.60 -5.94
C GLU A 22 -15.54 11.32 -7.26
N SER A 23 -14.52 10.83 -7.97
CA SER A 23 -14.08 11.40 -9.25
C SER A 23 -14.82 10.79 -10.45
N ASP A 24 -15.08 9.49 -10.42
CA ASP A 24 -15.83 8.75 -11.43
C ASP A 24 -16.60 7.58 -10.76
N PRO A 25 -17.95 7.62 -10.71
CA PRO A 25 -18.76 6.58 -10.09
C PRO A 25 -18.64 5.17 -10.70
N GLN A 26 -18.05 5.02 -11.89
CA GLN A 26 -17.80 3.73 -12.53
C GLN A 26 -16.36 3.21 -12.33
N ASN A 27 -15.48 4.00 -11.71
CA ASN A 27 -14.07 3.66 -11.53
C ASN A 27 -13.82 2.87 -10.23
N PHE A 28 -14.03 1.56 -10.29
CA PHE A 28 -13.83 0.66 -9.16
C PHE A 28 -12.36 0.25 -8.99
N LEU A 29 -11.67 0.88 -8.04
CA LEU A 29 -10.24 0.67 -7.82
C LEU A 29 -9.92 -0.39 -6.77
N LEU A 30 -10.86 -0.80 -5.91
CA LEU A 30 -10.56 -1.65 -4.74
C LEU A 30 -9.77 -2.92 -5.11
N MET A 31 -10.23 -3.66 -6.12
CA MET A 31 -9.57 -4.91 -6.56
C MET A 31 -8.15 -4.66 -7.08
N HIS A 32 -7.93 -3.54 -7.77
CA HIS A 32 -6.63 -3.21 -8.35
C HIS A 32 -5.67 -2.59 -7.32
N ALA A 33 -6.19 -1.72 -6.44
CA ALA A 33 -5.44 -1.01 -5.42
C ALA A 33 -4.95 -1.90 -4.26
N MET A 34 -5.50 -3.11 -4.13
CA MET A 34 -4.98 -4.10 -3.18
C MET A 34 -3.57 -4.60 -3.56
N GLY A 35 -3.20 -4.61 -4.84
CA GLY A 35 -1.84 -4.97 -5.27
C GLY A 35 -0.76 -4.10 -4.60
N PRO A 36 -0.80 -2.77 -4.78
CA PRO A 36 0.10 -1.85 -4.07
C PRO A 36 0.03 -1.97 -2.55
N ASN A 37 -1.15 -2.19 -1.96
CA ASN A 37 -1.29 -2.31 -0.49
C ASN A 37 -0.52 -3.53 0.06
N VAL A 38 -0.62 -4.69 -0.61
CA VAL A 38 0.19 -5.88 -0.28
C VAL A 38 1.68 -5.62 -0.53
N ALA A 39 2.03 -4.95 -1.63
CA ALA A 39 3.42 -4.57 -1.90
C ALA A 39 4.00 -3.67 -0.79
N GLY A 40 3.20 -2.77 -0.21
CA GLY A 40 3.59 -1.95 0.93
C GLY A 40 3.92 -2.74 2.19
N VAL A 41 3.14 -3.79 2.49
CA VAL A 41 3.41 -4.69 3.62
C VAL A 41 4.76 -5.40 3.43
N ILE A 42 5.00 -5.92 2.22
CA ILE A 42 6.26 -6.59 1.87
C ILE A 42 7.43 -5.60 1.92
N GLY A 43 7.26 -4.41 1.32
CA GLY A 43 8.27 -3.36 1.29
C GLY A 43 8.68 -2.89 2.69
N SER A 44 7.72 -2.81 3.62
CA SER A 44 7.98 -2.48 5.03
C SER A 44 8.88 -3.51 5.70
N ALA A 45 8.64 -4.81 5.46
CA ALA A 45 9.49 -5.88 5.98
C ALA A 45 10.91 -5.86 5.36
N ILE A 46 11.01 -5.58 4.06
CA ILE A 46 12.31 -5.43 3.37
C ILE A 46 13.09 -4.25 3.97
N ALA A 47 12.45 -3.08 4.11
CA ALA A 47 13.08 -1.90 4.68
C ALA A 47 13.57 -2.17 6.12
N ALA A 48 12.73 -2.80 6.95
CA ALA A 48 13.12 -3.23 8.29
C ALA A 48 14.33 -4.17 8.27
N GLY A 49 14.34 -5.16 7.38
CA GLY A 49 15.47 -6.09 7.23
C GLY A 49 16.78 -5.40 6.83
N VAL A 50 16.72 -4.45 5.89
CA VAL A 50 17.88 -3.64 5.49
C VAL A 50 18.40 -2.79 6.64
N MET A 51 17.50 -2.13 7.40
CA MET A 51 17.87 -1.31 8.55
C MET A 51 18.49 -2.16 9.67
N LEU A 52 17.92 -3.34 9.97
CA LEU A 52 18.50 -4.27 10.94
C LEU A 52 19.90 -4.71 10.53
N LYS A 53 20.10 -5.08 9.26
CA LYS A 53 21.42 -5.44 8.73
C LYS A 53 22.42 -4.27 8.91
N TYR A 54 21.99 -3.06 8.57
CA TYR A 54 22.83 -1.87 8.65
C TYR A 54 23.20 -1.52 10.09
N VAL A 55 22.29 -1.66 11.04
CA VAL A 55 22.53 -1.32 12.46
C VAL A 55 23.33 -2.41 13.18
N LEU A 56 23.11 -3.69 12.87
CA LEU A 56 23.67 -4.80 13.64
C LEU A 56 24.96 -5.40 13.05
N ALA A 57 25.25 -5.18 11.77
CA ALA A 57 26.31 -5.90 11.05
C ALA A 57 27.13 -5.05 10.07
N MET A 58 27.00 -3.72 10.10
CA MET A 58 27.83 -2.78 9.35
C MET A 58 28.43 -1.77 10.32
#